data_AF-A0A015XAV9-F1
#
_entry.id   AF-A0A015XAV9-F1
#
_cell.length_a   1.000
_cell.length_b   1.000
_cell.length_c   1.000
_cell.angle_alpha   90.00
_cell.angle_beta   90.00
_cell.angle_gamma   90.00
#
_symmetry.space_group_name_H-M   'P 1'
#
loop_
_entity.id
_entity.type
_entity.pdbx_description
1 polymer ?
#
loop_
_entity_poly.entity_id
_entity_poly.type
_entity_poly.pdbx_seq_one_letter_code
_entity_poly.pdbx_strand_id
1 'polypeptide(L)'
;MEKQGEIILYQPDEAVRLEVRLEDETVWLTQAQIAELFQRDRTVITKHINNVFKEKELEEKSNVHFLHIANSDKPVKFFSLDVIISVGYRVKSVRGTQFRQWANKILKEYLLKGYSINQRLNDMEYRMNNRFFQIEKTIAEHDAKIDFFVRTSLPPVEGIFFDGQIFDAYKFATDLIKSAKCSLVLIDNYVDESVLLMLSKRNSGVSATIYTQNKRTAPT
;
A
#
# COMPACT_ATOMS: atom_id res chain seq x y z
N MET A 1 27.19 15.22 -22.76
CA MET A 1 28.46 14.58 -22.38
C MET A 1 28.23 13.08 -22.44
N GLU A 2 28.81 12.41 -23.44
CA GLU A 2 28.75 10.95 -23.57
C GLU A 2 29.53 10.33 -22.40
N LYS A 3 28.92 9.43 -21.63
CA LYS A 3 29.61 8.72 -20.55
C LYS A 3 30.33 7.51 -21.15
N GLN A 4 31.64 7.62 -21.31
CA GLN A 4 32.49 6.44 -21.55
C GLN A 4 32.48 5.60 -20.26
N GLY A 5 32.10 4.33 -20.39
CA GLY A 5 32.08 3.37 -19.29
C GLY A 5 33.04 2.23 -19.58
N GLU A 6 33.70 1.71 -18.56
CA GLU A 6 34.41 0.43 -18.69
C GLU A 6 33.44 -0.71 -18.40
N ILE A 7 33.21 -1.60 -19.37
CA ILE A 7 32.62 -2.90 -19.07
C ILE A 7 33.74 -3.92 -19.01
N ILE A 8 33.95 -4.45 -17.82
CA ILE A 8 34.77 -5.64 -17.62
C ILE A 8 33.86 -6.84 -17.84
N LEU A 9 33.91 -7.47 -19.02
CA LEU A 9 33.24 -8.74 -19.22
C LEU A 9 34.14 -9.86 -18.67
N TYR A 10 33.84 -10.31 -17.45
CA TYR A 10 34.66 -11.27 -16.72
C TYR A 10 34.21 -12.72 -16.97
N GLN A 11 35.18 -13.58 -17.28
CA GLN A 11 35.23 -14.97 -16.79
C GLN A 11 36.49 -15.12 -15.90
N PRO A 12 36.52 -16.09 -14.96
CA PRO A 12 37.45 -16.12 -13.81
C PRO A 12 38.95 -15.93 -14.11
N ASP A 13 39.44 -16.37 -15.27
CA ASP A 13 40.87 -16.58 -15.48
C ASP A 13 41.54 -15.61 -16.47
N GLU A 14 40.80 -14.93 -17.35
CA GLU A 14 41.33 -13.90 -18.25
C GLU A 14 40.29 -12.80 -18.49
N ALA A 15 40.54 -11.63 -17.91
CA ALA A 15 39.66 -10.47 -18.06
C ALA A 15 39.84 -9.84 -19.43
N VAL A 16 38.80 -9.88 -20.27
CA VAL A 16 38.73 -9.04 -21.48
C VAL A 16 38.29 -7.66 -21.03
N ARG A 17 39.20 -6.69 -21.07
CA ARG A 17 38.87 -5.28 -20.83
C ARG A 17 38.46 -4.67 -22.16
N LEU A 18 37.19 -4.30 -22.27
CA LEU A 18 36.66 -3.61 -23.43
C LEU A 18 36.14 -2.25 -22.97
N GLU A 19 36.69 -1.18 -23.53
CA GLU A 19 36.09 0.14 -23.38
C GLU A 19 34.75 0.15 -24.11
N VAL A 20 33.69 0.55 -23.45
CA VAL A 20 32.35 0.57 -24.05
C VAL A 20 31.72 1.94 -23.93
N ARG A 21 30.76 2.18 -24.81
CA ARG A 21 29.90 3.35 -24.69
C ARG A 21 28.61 2.94 -24.00
N LEU A 22 28.27 3.68 -22.93
CA LEU A 22 27.00 3.55 -22.24
C LEU A 22 26.13 4.77 -22.56
N GLU A 23 24.98 4.50 -23.17
CA GLU A 23 24.01 5.52 -23.57
C GLU A 23 22.62 4.90 -23.48
N ASP A 24 21.64 5.65 -22.96
CA ASP A 24 20.26 5.19 -22.75
C ASP A 24 20.15 3.85 -21.99
N GLU A 25 20.98 3.68 -20.96
CA GLU A 25 21.06 2.45 -20.14
C GLU A 25 21.39 1.17 -20.94
N THR A 26 21.86 1.32 -22.18
CA THR A 26 22.30 0.21 -23.03
C THR A 26 23.78 0.33 -23.39
N VAL A 27 24.33 -0.78 -23.86
CA VAL A 27 25.72 -0.92 -24.26
C VAL A 27 25.82 -0.78 -25.76
N TRP A 28 26.73 0.05 -26.21
CA TRP A 28 27.00 0.24 -27.64
C TRP A 28 28.43 -0.18 -27.95
N LEU A 29 28.58 -1.08 -28.93
CA LEU A 29 29.89 -1.53 -29.42
C LEU A 29 30.03 -1.32 -30.93
N THR A 30 31.24 -0.98 -31.36
CA THR A 30 31.63 -1.04 -32.76
C THR A 30 31.78 -2.49 -33.23
N GLN A 31 31.74 -2.68 -34.54
CA GLN A 31 31.99 -4.00 -35.13
C GLN A 31 33.34 -4.61 -34.72
N ALA A 32 34.38 -3.78 -34.58
CA ALA A 32 35.71 -4.23 -34.18
C ALA A 32 35.70 -4.73 -32.73
N GLN A 33 35.03 -4.00 -31.84
CA GLN A 33 34.86 -4.40 -30.44
C GLN A 33 34.05 -5.68 -30.29
N ILE A 34 33.02 -5.90 -31.12
CA ILE A 34 32.26 -7.17 -31.13
C ILE A 34 33.15 -8.35 -31.61
N ALA A 35 33.98 -8.10 -32.62
CA ALA A 35 34.94 -9.09 -33.12
C ALA A 35 35.97 -9.48 -32.07
N GLU A 36 36.50 -8.51 -31.35
CA GLU A 36 37.38 -8.72 -30.19
C GLU A 36 36.65 -9.47 -29.09
N LEU A 37 35.46 -9.01 -28.70
CA LEU A 37 34.65 -9.61 -27.64
C LEU A 37 34.44 -11.10 -27.85
N PHE A 38 34.06 -11.52 -29.07
CA PHE A 38 33.79 -12.92 -29.37
C PHE A 38 34.97 -13.70 -29.96
N GLN A 39 36.17 -13.09 -30.03
CA GLN A 39 37.36 -13.66 -30.68
C GLN A 39 37.05 -14.26 -32.05
N ARG A 40 36.49 -13.44 -32.94
CA ARG A 40 36.12 -13.87 -34.29
C ARG A 40 36.47 -12.80 -35.33
N ASP A 41 36.70 -13.25 -36.55
CA ASP A 41 37.02 -12.36 -37.66
C ASP A 41 35.92 -11.33 -37.86
N ARG A 42 36.33 -10.08 -38.09
CA ARG A 42 35.41 -8.97 -38.33
C ARG A 42 34.42 -9.26 -39.47
N THR A 43 34.85 -9.96 -40.52
CA THR A 43 34.00 -10.38 -41.65
C THR A 43 32.87 -11.31 -41.24
N VAL A 44 33.13 -12.23 -40.31
CA VAL A 44 32.13 -13.16 -39.75
C VAL A 44 31.12 -12.38 -38.91
N ILE A 45 31.58 -11.42 -38.10
CA ILE A 45 30.70 -10.51 -37.37
C ILE A 45 29.83 -9.69 -38.32
N THR A 46 30.38 -9.15 -39.43
CA THR A 46 29.57 -8.43 -40.44
C THR A 46 28.44 -9.32 -40.93
N LYS A 47 28.77 -10.57 -41.26
CA LYS A 47 27.80 -11.52 -41.80
C LYS A 47 26.66 -11.77 -40.80
N HIS A 48 26.99 -11.97 -39.52
CA HIS A 48 25.98 -12.18 -38.49
C HIS A 48 25.10 -10.95 -38.27
N ILE A 49 25.68 -9.75 -38.19
CA ILE A 49 24.92 -8.49 -38.05
C ILE A 49 23.97 -8.29 -39.24
N ASN A 50 24.45 -8.48 -40.47
CA ASN A 50 23.61 -8.36 -41.66
C ASN A 50 22.48 -9.38 -41.66
N ASN A 51 22.74 -10.61 -41.19
CA ASN A 51 21.70 -11.63 -41.09
C ASN A 51 20.64 -11.27 -40.04
N VAL A 52 21.02 -10.71 -38.88
CA VAL A 52 20.08 -10.24 -37.83
C VAL A 52 19.06 -9.27 -38.41
N PHE A 53 19.51 -8.28 -39.20
CA PHE A 53 18.60 -7.31 -39.83
C PHE A 53 17.83 -7.92 -41.02
N LYS A 54 18.48 -8.75 -41.84
CA LYS A 54 17.83 -9.41 -42.99
C LYS A 54 16.70 -10.35 -42.56
N GLU A 55 16.91 -11.08 -41.47
CA GLU A 55 15.94 -12.00 -40.87
C GLU A 55 14.88 -11.26 -40.04
N LYS A 56 14.99 -9.93 -39.93
CA LYS A 56 14.09 -9.05 -39.16
C LYS A 56 14.01 -9.43 -37.68
N GLU A 57 15.11 -9.94 -37.10
CA GLU A 57 15.18 -10.17 -35.65
C GLU A 57 15.18 -8.85 -34.90
N LEU A 58 15.83 -7.83 -35.47
CA LEU A 58 15.94 -6.48 -34.91
C LEU A 58 15.72 -5.44 -36.01
N GLU A 59 15.25 -4.26 -35.63
CA GLU A 59 15.13 -3.11 -36.54
C GLU A 59 16.43 -2.30 -36.58
N GLU A 60 16.99 -2.04 -37.76
CA GLU A 60 18.28 -1.34 -37.89
C GLU A 60 18.24 0.08 -37.31
N LYS A 61 17.13 0.81 -37.45
CA LYS A 61 17.01 2.21 -37.00
C LYS A 61 17.23 2.39 -35.50
N SER A 62 16.73 1.46 -34.69
CA SER A 62 16.81 1.53 -33.22
C SER A 62 18.08 0.86 -32.67
N ASN A 63 18.81 0.14 -33.53
CA ASN A 63 19.91 -0.73 -33.11
C ASN A 63 21.27 -0.36 -33.73
N VAL A 64 21.30 0.69 -34.57
CA VAL A 64 22.53 1.20 -35.20
C VAL A 64 22.63 2.70 -35.01
N HIS A 65 23.77 3.14 -34.47
CA HIS A 65 24.13 4.55 -34.38
C HIS A 65 25.37 4.85 -35.20
N PHE A 66 25.36 6.00 -35.88
CA PHE A 66 26.46 6.48 -36.70
C PHE A 66 27.12 7.65 -35.97
N LEU A 67 28.41 7.52 -35.69
CA LEU A 67 29.16 8.54 -34.95
C LEU A 67 30.43 8.94 -35.68
N HIS A 68 30.73 10.23 -35.66
CA HIS A 68 31.99 10.78 -36.14
C HIS A 68 33.03 10.72 -35.02
N ILE A 69 34.10 9.97 -35.23
CA ILE A 69 35.22 9.84 -34.29
C ILE A 69 36.34 10.75 -34.78
N ALA A 70 37.05 11.42 -33.86
CA ALA A 70 38.07 12.43 -34.14
C ALA A 70 39.23 11.97 -35.07
N ASN A 71 39.34 10.68 -35.37
CA ASN A 71 40.38 10.07 -36.20
C ASN A 71 39.85 9.34 -37.46
N SER A 72 38.60 9.57 -37.87
CA SER A 72 38.02 8.92 -39.06
C SER A 72 37.18 9.90 -39.87
N ASP A 73 37.53 10.06 -41.15
CA ASP A 73 36.72 10.83 -42.11
C ASP A 73 35.36 10.19 -42.39
N LYS A 74 35.18 8.92 -42.02
CA LYS A 74 33.92 8.17 -42.21
C LYS A 74 33.21 7.92 -40.88
N PRO A 75 31.88 8.07 -40.83
CA PRO A 75 31.10 7.74 -39.64
C PRO A 75 31.23 6.24 -39.31
N VAL A 76 31.47 5.94 -38.05
CA VAL A 76 31.61 4.58 -37.53
C VAL A 76 30.25 4.10 -37.01
N LYS A 77 29.91 2.85 -37.35
CA LYS A 77 28.69 2.20 -36.86
C LYS A 77 28.90 1.63 -35.46
N PHE A 78 27.99 1.95 -34.56
CA PHE A 78 27.81 1.36 -33.24
C PHE A 78 26.54 0.52 -33.24
N PHE A 79 26.59 -0.60 -32.53
CA PHE A 79 25.51 -1.58 -32.44
C PHE A 79 25.10 -1.75 -30.98
N SER A 80 23.79 -1.82 -30.75
CA SER A 80 23.18 -1.93 -29.42
C SER A 80 23.48 -3.28 -28.75
N LEU A 81 23.18 -3.36 -27.44
CA LEU A 81 23.25 -4.59 -26.67
C LEU A 81 22.44 -5.73 -27.30
N ASP A 82 21.28 -5.44 -27.87
CA ASP A 82 20.43 -6.45 -28.50
C ASP A 82 21.11 -7.08 -29.71
N VAL A 83 21.81 -6.28 -30.54
CA VAL A 83 22.61 -6.81 -31.65
C VAL A 83 23.76 -7.66 -31.12
N ILE A 84 24.43 -7.20 -30.07
CA ILE A 84 25.55 -7.92 -29.44
C ILE A 84 25.09 -9.28 -28.91
N ILE A 85 23.93 -9.34 -28.24
CA ILE A 85 23.32 -10.56 -27.75
C ILE A 85 23.00 -11.50 -28.91
N SER A 86 22.28 -11.02 -29.92
CA SER A 86 21.90 -11.81 -31.11
C SER A 86 23.12 -12.39 -31.83
N VAL A 87 24.17 -11.59 -32.01
CA VAL A 87 25.45 -12.06 -32.57
C VAL A 87 26.11 -13.09 -31.65
N GLY A 88 26.15 -12.86 -30.33
CA GLY A 88 26.72 -13.79 -29.36
C GLY A 88 26.08 -15.18 -29.37
N TYR A 89 24.78 -15.26 -29.63
CA TYR A 89 24.09 -16.54 -29.82
C TYR A 89 24.43 -17.24 -31.15
N ARG A 90 24.79 -16.49 -32.19
CA ARG A 90 25.09 -17.00 -33.55
C ARG A 90 26.58 -17.33 -33.77
N VAL A 91 27.49 -16.72 -33.01
CA VAL A 91 28.93 -16.91 -33.19
C VAL A 91 29.40 -18.27 -32.66
N LYS A 92 30.12 -19.01 -33.50
CA LYS A 92 30.83 -20.24 -33.14
C LYS A 92 32.27 -19.93 -32.69
N SER A 93 32.45 -19.66 -31.41
CA SER A 93 33.75 -19.51 -30.74
C SER A 93 33.68 -19.97 -29.28
N VAL A 94 34.84 -20.16 -28.64
CA VAL A 94 34.90 -20.48 -27.20
C VAL A 94 34.24 -19.36 -26.39
N ARG A 95 34.57 -18.10 -26.70
CA ARG A 95 33.93 -16.92 -26.08
C ARG A 95 32.42 -16.85 -26.33
N GLY A 96 31.95 -17.19 -27.53
CA GLY A 96 30.51 -17.31 -27.80
C GLY A 96 29.84 -18.38 -26.94
N THR A 97 30.49 -19.52 -26.71
CA THR A 97 29.97 -20.58 -25.83
C THR A 97 29.93 -20.12 -24.37
N GLN A 98 30.97 -19.47 -23.88
CA GLN A 98 31.03 -18.90 -22.53
C GLN A 98 29.93 -17.83 -22.34
N PHE A 99 29.76 -16.95 -23.33
CA PHE A 99 28.69 -15.96 -23.34
C PHE A 99 27.30 -16.60 -23.22
N ARG A 100 27.00 -17.64 -24.02
CA ARG A 100 25.72 -18.36 -23.95
C ARG A 100 25.51 -19.06 -22.61
N GLN A 101 26.55 -19.67 -22.05
CA GLN A 101 26.49 -20.30 -20.71
C GLN A 101 26.17 -19.27 -19.63
N TRP A 102 26.86 -18.13 -19.67
CA TRP A 102 26.60 -17.00 -18.77
C TRP A 102 25.19 -16.44 -18.94
N ALA A 103 24.77 -16.14 -20.17
CA ALA A 103 23.44 -15.60 -20.47
C ALA A 103 22.32 -16.54 -20.01
N ASN A 104 22.46 -17.85 -20.26
CA ASN A 104 21.50 -18.85 -19.79
C ASN A 104 21.45 -18.95 -18.25
N LYS A 105 22.61 -18.84 -17.57
CA LYS A 105 22.66 -18.82 -16.11
C LYS A 105 21.90 -17.61 -15.56
N ILE A 106 22.17 -16.42 -16.09
CA ILE A 106 21.50 -15.18 -15.69
C ILE A 106 20.00 -15.26 -15.95
N LEU A 107 19.58 -15.70 -17.14
CA LEU A 107 18.17 -15.88 -17.47
C LEU A 107 17.47 -16.84 -16.49
N LYS A 108 18.10 -17.98 -16.18
CA LYS A 108 17.57 -18.94 -15.21
C LYS A 108 17.44 -18.34 -13.81
N GLU A 109 18.44 -17.60 -13.35
CA GLU A 109 18.42 -16.93 -12.05
C GLU A 109 17.28 -15.90 -11.97
N TYR A 110 17.10 -15.08 -13.01
CA TYR A 110 16.00 -14.11 -13.07
C TYR A 110 14.63 -14.78 -13.13
N LEU A 111 14.48 -15.88 -13.89
CA LEU A 111 13.22 -16.64 -13.94
C LEU A 111 12.86 -17.24 -12.58
N LEU A 112 13.82 -17.86 -11.89
CA LEU A 112 13.61 -18.44 -10.55
C LEU A 112 13.31 -17.36 -9.51
N LYS A 113 14.07 -16.26 -9.53
CA LYS A 113 13.83 -15.13 -8.64
C LYS A 113 12.46 -14.51 -8.90
N GLY A 114 12.11 -14.30 -10.16
CA GLY A 114 10.80 -13.80 -10.59
C GLY A 114 9.65 -14.68 -10.09
N TYR A 115 9.78 -16.00 -10.24
CA TYR A 115 8.81 -16.96 -9.71
C TYR A 115 8.68 -16.85 -8.18
N SER A 116 9.80 -16.81 -7.45
CA SER A 116 9.77 -16.69 -5.98
C SER A 116 9.15 -15.38 -5.49
N ILE A 117 9.39 -14.27 -6.19
CA ILE A 117 8.80 -12.96 -5.88
C ILE A 117 7.29 -13.01 -6.15
N ASN A 118 6.88 -13.57 -7.28
CA ASN A 118 5.47 -13.70 -7.64
C ASN A 118 4.71 -14.57 -6.62
N GLN A 119 5.28 -15.71 -6.23
CA GLN A 119 4.70 -16.56 -5.20
C GLN A 119 4.52 -15.81 -3.87
N ARG A 120 5.55 -15.04 -3.46
CA ARG A 120 5.46 -14.22 -2.25
C ARG A 120 4.41 -13.12 -2.37
N LEU A 121 4.24 -12.51 -3.54
CA LEU A 121 3.20 -11.50 -3.79
C LEU A 121 1.81 -12.11 -3.65
N ASN A 122 1.55 -13.27 -4.26
CA ASN A 122 0.28 -13.98 -4.14
C ASN A 122 -0.04 -14.34 -2.67
N ASP A 123 0.95 -14.81 -1.91
CA ASP A 123 0.79 -15.13 -0.48
C ASP A 123 0.48 -13.88 0.36
N MET A 124 1.06 -12.73 0.01
CA MET A 124 0.76 -11.45 0.65
C MET A 124 -0.63 -10.96 0.29
N GLU A 125 -1.04 -11.06 -0.97
CA GLU A 125 -2.39 -10.71 -1.43
C GLU A 125 -3.45 -11.54 -0.70
N TYR A 126 -3.26 -12.86 -0.62
CA TYR A 126 -4.17 -13.74 0.11
C TYR A 126 -4.31 -13.35 1.59
N ARG A 127 -3.19 -13.12 2.28
CA ARG A 127 -3.20 -12.68 3.69
C ARG A 127 -3.86 -11.32 3.85
N MET A 128 -3.63 -10.41 2.92
CA MET A 128 -4.20 -9.06 2.94
C MET A 128 -5.72 -9.10 2.74
N ASN A 129 -6.21 -9.88 1.79
CA ASN A 129 -7.66 -10.09 1.57
C ASN A 129 -8.33 -10.68 2.81
N ASN A 130 -7.72 -11.69 3.44
CA ASN A 130 -8.22 -12.24 4.69
C ASN A 130 -8.24 -11.19 5.81
N ARG A 131 -7.21 -10.35 5.92
CA ARG A 131 -7.17 -9.28 6.93
C ARG A 131 -8.24 -8.23 6.68
N PHE A 132 -8.46 -7.84 5.41
CA PHE A 132 -9.53 -6.92 5.02
C PHE A 132 -10.90 -7.46 5.42
N PHE A 133 -11.19 -8.72 5.11
CA PHE A 133 -12.45 -9.35 5.51
C PHE A 133 -12.69 -9.32 7.03
N GLN A 134 -11.64 -9.58 7.83
CA GLN A 134 -11.75 -9.51 9.30
C GLN A 134 -11.98 -8.08 9.80
N ILE A 135 -11.35 -7.08 9.16
CA ILE A 135 -11.55 -5.67 9.48
C ILE A 135 -12.98 -5.26 9.15
N GLU A 136 -13.50 -5.61 7.97
CA GLU A 136 -14.89 -5.32 7.57
C GLU A 136 -15.89 -5.92 8.56
N LYS A 137 -15.68 -7.19 8.95
CA LYS A 137 -16.51 -7.84 9.96
C LYS A 137 -16.47 -7.09 11.30
N THR A 138 -15.28 -6.70 11.73
CA THR A 138 -15.07 -5.98 12.99
C THR A 138 -15.72 -4.60 12.95
N ILE A 139 -15.67 -3.89 11.82
CA ILE A 139 -16.35 -2.61 11.61
C ILE A 139 -17.87 -2.81 11.73
N ALA A 140 -18.42 -3.81 11.05
CA ALA A 140 -19.86 -4.11 11.13
C ALA A 140 -20.32 -4.42 12.57
N GLU A 141 -19.51 -5.15 13.35
CA GLU A 141 -19.79 -5.41 14.78
C GLU A 141 -19.72 -4.14 15.63
N HIS A 142 -18.79 -3.23 15.35
CA HIS A 142 -18.70 -1.95 16.05
C HIS A 142 -19.87 -1.02 15.70
N ASP A 143 -20.26 -0.95 14.43
CA ASP A 143 -21.41 -0.15 14.00
C ASP A 143 -22.69 -0.61 14.73
N ALA A 144 -22.91 -1.91 14.83
CA ALA A 144 -24.05 -2.47 15.58
C ALA A 144 -24.02 -2.09 17.07
N LYS A 145 -22.84 -2.09 17.70
CA LYS A 145 -22.67 -1.65 19.11
C LYS A 145 -22.91 -0.16 19.27
N ILE A 146 -22.38 0.66 18.36
CA ILE A 146 -22.60 2.12 18.38
C ILE A 146 -24.09 2.42 18.26
N ASP A 147 -24.79 1.79 17.31
CA ASP A 147 -26.23 1.93 17.15
C ASP A 147 -27.01 1.56 18.43
N PHE A 148 -26.61 0.48 19.09
CA PHE A 148 -27.18 0.09 20.38
C PHE A 148 -26.96 1.16 21.47
N PHE A 149 -25.73 1.68 21.58
CA PHE A 149 -25.41 2.74 22.54
C PHE A 149 -26.14 4.04 22.24
N VAL A 150 -26.23 4.47 20.98
CA VAL A 150 -26.97 5.68 20.58
C VAL A 150 -28.45 5.53 20.93
N ARG A 151 -29.05 4.36 20.70
CA ARG A 151 -30.45 4.08 21.07
C ARG A 151 -30.69 4.07 22.58
N THR A 152 -29.73 3.57 23.37
CA THR A 152 -29.83 3.51 24.84
C THR A 152 -29.39 4.78 25.56
N SER A 153 -28.65 5.66 24.88
CA SER A 153 -28.25 7.00 25.37
C SER A 153 -29.34 8.05 25.12
N LEU A 154 -30.38 7.73 24.35
CA LEU A 154 -31.64 8.46 24.45
C LEU A 154 -32.17 8.20 25.86
N PRO A 155 -32.48 9.25 26.65
CA PRO A 155 -32.92 9.06 28.04
C PRO A 155 -34.11 8.10 28.05
N PRO A 156 -34.10 7.08 28.93
CA PRO A 156 -35.18 6.10 28.98
C PRO A 156 -36.49 6.87 29.17
N VAL A 157 -37.43 6.68 28.26
CA VAL A 157 -38.78 7.27 28.35
C VAL A 157 -39.53 6.73 29.58
N GLU A 158 -38.99 5.69 30.21
CA GLU A 158 -39.59 4.93 31.32
C GLU A 158 -39.26 5.50 32.72
N GLY A 159 -38.43 6.54 32.83
CA GLY A 159 -38.12 7.17 34.13
C GLY A 159 -37.33 6.28 35.10
N ILE A 160 -36.60 5.28 34.58
CA ILE A 160 -35.73 4.37 35.35
C ILE A 160 -34.29 4.88 35.23
N PHE A 161 -33.65 5.13 36.38
CA PHE A 161 -32.29 5.68 36.46
C PHE A 161 -31.38 4.73 37.26
N PHE A 162 -30.12 4.62 36.86
CA PHE A 162 -29.12 3.86 37.62
C PHE A 162 -28.54 4.70 38.76
N ASP A 163 -28.00 4.04 39.79
CA ASP A 163 -27.39 4.71 40.94
C ASP A 163 -26.26 5.67 40.49
N GLY A 164 -26.31 6.91 40.97
CA GLY A 164 -25.40 8.00 40.55
C GLY A 164 -25.86 8.84 39.34
N GLN A 165 -26.93 8.49 38.63
CA GLN A 165 -27.47 9.28 37.50
C GLN A 165 -28.32 10.49 37.95
N ILE A 166 -27.77 11.29 38.87
CA ILE A 166 -28.51 12.32 39.62
C ILE A 166 -29.03 13.45 38.71
N PHE A 167 -28.22 13.91 37.76
CA PHE A 167 -28.58 15.06 36.92
C PHE A 167 -29.74 14.76 35.96
N ASP A 168 -29.74 13.60 35.31
CA ASP A 168 -30.82 13.22 34.38
C ASP A 168 -32.12 12.93 35.12
N ALA A 169 -32.05 12.25 36.27
CA ALA A 169 -33.19 12.00 37.15
C ALA A 169 -33.82 13.32 37.64
N TYR A 170 -32.98 14.26 38.06
CA TYR A 170 -33.41 15.59 38.50
C TYR A 170 -34.08 16.39 37.38
N LYS A 171 -33.51 16.35 36.17
CA LYS A 171 -34.09 17.03 34.99
C LYS A 171 -35.44 16.43 34.64
N PHE A 172 -35.53 15.10 34.58
CA PHE A 172 -36.78 14.38 34.32
C PHE A 172 -37.87 14.73 35.35
N ALA A 173 -37.57 14.63 36.64
CA ALA A 173 -38.51 14.96 37.71
C ALA A 173 -38.96 16.44 37.65
N THR A 174 -38.03 17.35 37.38
CA THR A 174 -38.34 18.78 37.21
C THR A 174 -39.28 19.03 36.03
N ASP A 175 -39.03 18.39 34.88
CA ASP A 175 -39.84 18.58 33.68
C ASP A 175 -41.25 17.98 33.88
N LEU A 176 -41.36 16.85 34.59
CA LEU A 176 -42.63 16.27 35.00
C LEU A 176 -43.41 17.22 35.92
N ILE A 177 -42.76 17.81 36.93
CA ILE A 177 -43.36 18.80 37.84
C ILE A 177 -43.86 20.03 37.08
N LYS A 178 -43.09 20.55 36.12
CA LYS A 178 -43.49 21.68 35.27
C LYS A 178 -44.64 21.35 34.33
N SER A 179 -44.85 20.09 33.98
CA SER A 179 -45.95 19.68 33.10
C SER A 179 -47.34 19.71 33.80
N ALA A 180 -47.37 19.75 35.14
CA ALA A 180 -48.61 19.76 35.90
C ALA A 180 -49.42 21.05 35.69
N LYS A 181 -50.74 20.90 35.56
CA LYS A 181 -51.68 22.01 35.27
C LYS A 181 -52.57 22.42 36.44
N CYS A 182 -52.90 21.48 37.34
CA CYS A 182 -53.89 21.71 38.40
C CYS A 182 -53.29 21.47 39.80
N SER A 183 -52.74 20.29 40.04
CA SER A 183 -52.20 19.90 41.35
C SER A 183 -51.12 18.83 41.23
N LEU A 184 -50.19 18.83 42.18
CA LEU A 184 -49.17 17.80 42.40
C LEU A 184 -49.39 17.14 43.75
N VAL A 185 -49.33 15.81 43.79
CA VAL A 185 -49.39 15.05 45.03
C VAL A 185 -48.13 14.20 45.13
N LEU A 186 -47.28 14.50 46.10
CA LEU A 186 -46.10 13.70 46.41
C LEU A 186 -46.39 12.84 47.64
N ILE A 187 -46.17 11.54 47.54
CA ILE A 187 -46.29 10.60 48.67
C ILE A 187 -44.91 10.00 48.90
N ASP A 188 -44.19 10.53 49.89
CA ASP A 188 -42.82 10.12 50.16
C ASP A 188 -42.45 10.31 51.64
N ASN A 189 -41.69 9.36 52.17
CA ASN A 189 -41.18 9.36 53.55
C ASN A 189 -39.78 9.99 53.67
N TYR A 190 -39.15 10.34 52.55
CA TYR A 190 -37.77 10.85 52.47
C TYR A 190 -37.71 12.24 51.84
N VAL A 191 -38.73 13.07 52.06
CA VAL A 191 -38.74 14.46 51.57
C VAL A 191 -37.68 15.28 52.30
N ASP A 192 -36.76 15.86 51.55
CA ASP A 192 -35.73 16.78 52.01
C ASP A 192 -35.81 18.15 51.30
N GLU A 193 -34.83 19.03 51.55
CA GLU A 193 -34.75 20.35 50.93
C GLU A 193 -34.67 20.27 49.39
N SER A 194 -34.00 19.25 48.85
CA SER A 194 -33.83 19.09 47.39
C SER A 194 -35.18 18.79 46.71
N VAL A 195 -36.02 17.99 47.34
CA VAL A 195 -37.37 17.66 46.89
C VAL A 195 -38.28 18.89 46.94
N LEU A 196 -38.19 19.69 48.01
CA LEU A 196 -38.95 20.93 48.13
C LEU A 196 -38.53 21.95 47.05
N LEU A 197 -37.24 22.04 46.75
CA LEU A 197 -36.71 22.89 45.69
C LEU A 197 -37.14 22.42 44.29
N MET A 198 -37.30 21.10 44.08
CA MET A 198 -37.89 20.60 42.83
C MET A 198 -39.36 20.98 42.71
N LEU A 199 -40.16 20.80 43.77
CA LEU A 199 -41.59 21.15 43.79
C LEU A 199 -41.86 22.66 43.66
N SER A 200 -40.89 23.51 44.00
CA SER A 200 -41.01 24.96 43.79
C SER A 200 -41.01 25.35 42.31
N LYS A 201 -40.52 24.49 41.42
CA LYS A 201 -40.48 24.73 39.97
C LYS A 201 -41.81 24.50 39.25
N ARG A 202 -42.87 24.13 39.97
CA ARG A 202 -44.23 24.00 39.41
C ARG A 202 -44.73 25.34 38.87
N ASN A 203 -45.68 25.29 37.94
CA ASN A 203 -46.29 26.51 37.39
C ASN A 203 -47.07 27.27 38.45
N SER A 204 -47.18 28.59 38.27
CA SER A 204 -48.00 29.44 39.13
C SER A 204 -49.46 28.99 39.11
N GLY A 205 -50.09 28.93 40.28
CA GLY A 205 -51.47 28.44 40.45
C GLY A 205 -51.61 26.92 40.61
N VAL A 206 -50.55 26.13 40.42
CA VAL A 206 -50.57 24.69 40.70
C VAL A 206 -50.36 24.44 42.19
N SER A 207 -51.28 23.72 42.83
CA SER A 207 -51.13 23.31 44.23
C SER A 207 -50.15 22.13 44.34
N ALA A 208 -49.41 22.05 45.44
CA ALA A 208 -48.55 20.91 45.73
C ALA A 208 -48.84 20.41 47.15
N THR A 209 -49.21 19.14 47.27
CA THR A 209 -49.52 18.48 48.53
C THR A 209 -48.52 17.37 48.76
N ILE A 210 -47.90 17.34 49.94
CA ILE A 210 -46.94 16.30 50.33
C ILE A 210 -47.59 15.45 51.42
N TYR A 211 -47.71 14.15 51.17
CA TYR A 211 -48.04 13.16 52.17
C TYR A 211 -46.78 12.45 52.60
N THR A 212 -46.51 12.48 53.90
CA THR A 212 -45.40 11.77 54.52
C THR A 212 -45.92 10.99 55.72
N GLN A 213 -45.23 9.92 56.10
CA GLN A 213 -45.64 9.12 57.25
C GLN A 213 -45.72 9.97 58.52
N ASN A 214 -46.80 9.79 59.26
CA ASN A 214 -47.01 10.47 60.53
C ASN A 214 -46.01 9.91 61.57
N LYS A 215 -44.95 10.66 61.88
CA LYS A 215 -44.04 10.33 62.99
C LYS A 215 -44.81 10.53 64.30
N ARG A 216 -45.54 9.51 64.75
CA ARG A 216 -45.91 9.40 66.17
C ARG A 216 -44.59 9.33 66.94
N THR A 217 -44.28 10.39 67.68
CA THR A 217 -43.21 10.38 68.68
C THR A 217 -43.46 9.20 69.62
N ALA A 218 -42.52 8.26 69.67
CA ALA A 218 -42.49 7.30 70.77
C ALA A 218 -42.40 8.10 72.09
N PRO A 219 -43.24 7.81 73.11
CA PRO A 219 -43.03 8.41 74.42
C PRO A 219 -41.66 7.97 74.93
N THR A 220 -40.88 8.97 75.39
CA THR A 220 -39.59 8.83 76.09
C THR A 220 -39.61 7.78 77.17
#